data_AF-A0A2N4U3P7-F1
#
_entry.id   AF-A0A2N4U3P7-F1
#
_cell.length_a   1.000
_cell.length_b   1.000
_cell.length_c   1.000
_cell.angle_alpha   90.00
_cell.angle_beta   90.00
_cell.angle_gamma   90.00
#
_symmetry.space_group_name_H-M   'P 1'
#
loop_
_entity.id
_entity.type
_entity.pdbx_description
1 polymer ?
#
loop_
_entity_poly.entity_id
_entity_poly.type
_entity_poly.pdbx_seq_one_letter_code
_entity_poly.pdbx_strand_id
1 'polypeptide(L)' 'MTTPQSENEILLDTRGLPPPEPLELVLEALGDLQPHQCLRMLVDREPRPLYAILDDNNFQYETTTSPDYRYELLIWHKR' A
#
# COMPACT_ATOMS: atom_id res chain seq x y z
N MET A 1 -16.52 13.47 1.15
CA MET A 1 -15.50 13.81 2.14
C MET A 1 -14.17 13.65 1.43
N THR A 2 -13.52 14.77 1.13
CA THR A 2 -12.35 14.85 0.26
C THR A 2 -11.15 14.32 1.01
N THR A 3 -10.68 13.12 0.68
CA THR A 3 -9.38 12.63 1.15
C THR A 3 -8.32 13.58 0.60
N PRO A 4 -7.51 14.24 1.44
CA PRO A 4 -6.47 15.15 0.97
C PRO A 4 -5.45 14.33 0.19
N GLN A 5 -5.47 14.44 -1.13
CA GLN A 5 -4.44 13.95 -2.03
C GLN A 5 -3.17 14.72 -1.71
N SER A 6 -2.38 14.19 -0.77
CA SER A 6 -1.12 14.78 -0.35
C SER A 6 -0.18 14.74 -1.56
N GLU A 7 0.51 15.84 -1.86
CA GLU A 7 1.33 16.00 -3.09
C GLU A 7 2.42 14.92 -3.27
N ASN A 8 2.68 14.11 -2.24
CA ASN A 8 3.66 13.01 -2.23
C ASN A 8 3.03 11.61 -2.10
N GLU A 9 1.74 11.46 -2.37
CA GLU A 9 1.07 10.15 -2.40
C GLU A 9 1.23 9.48 -3.78
N ILE A 10 1.73 8.25 -3.79
CA ILE A 10 1.81 7.38 -4.96
C ILE A 10 0.64 6.41 -4.89
N LEU A 11 -0.27 6.41 -5.86
CA LEU A 11 -1.38 5.47 -5.94
C LEU A 11 -0.97 4.23 -6.75
N LEU A 12 -1.12 3.05 -6.14
CA LEU A 12 -0.88 1.74 -6.75
C LEU A 12 -2.18 0.94 -6.75
N ASP A 13 -2.79 0.79 -7.92
CA ASP A 13 -4.02 0.00 -8.08
C ASP A 13 -3.69 -1.42 -8.56
N THR A 14 -3.89 -2.41 -7.70
CA THR A 14 -3.65 -3.83 -7.97
C THR A 14 -4.93 -4.65 -8.00
N ARG A 15 -6.08 -3.98 -8.11
CA ARG A 15 -7.38 -4.65 -8.14
C ARG A 15 -7.52 -5.55 -9.36
N GLY A 16 -8.16 -6.70 -9.19
CA GLY A 16 -8.38 -7.71 -10.23
C GLY A 16 -7.15 -8.55 -10.57
N LEU A 17 -5.97 -8.27 -10.01
CA LEU A 17 -4.77 -9.05 -10.29
C LEU A 17 -4.74 -10.38 -9.51
N PRO A 18 -4.27 -11.47 -10.13
CA PRO A 18 -4.06 -12.74 -9.45
C PRO A 18 -2.85 -12.66 -8.52
N PRO A 19 -2.84 -13.40 -7.39
CA PRO A 19 -1.63 -13.56 -6.61
C PRO A 19 -0.59 -14.35 -7.44
N PRO A 20 0.71 -14.00 -7.41
CA PRO A 20 1.36 -13.04 -6.51
C PRO A 20 1.54 -11.60 -7.04
N GLU A 21 1.05 -11.25 -8.23
CA GLU A 21 1.34 -9.95 -8.87
C GLU A 21 1.13 -8.70 -7.99
N PRO A 22 0.03 -8.57 -7.20
CA PRO A 22 -0.16 -7.42 -6.30
C PRO A 22 0.99 -7.21 -5.33
N LEU A 23 1.57 -8.32 -4.84
CA LEU A 23 2.66 -8.31 -3.88
C LEU A 23 3.96 -7.86 -4.55
N GLU A 24 4.23 -8.33 -5.76
CA GLU A 24 5.44 -7.96 -6.50
C GLU A 24 5.43 -6.45 -6.81
N LEU A 25 4.32 -5.95 -7.33
CA LEU A 25 4.16 -4.53 -7.66
C LEU A 25 4.32 -3.60 -6.45
N VAL A 26 3.76 -3.97 -5.29
CA VAL A 26 3.90 -3.14 -4.09
C VAL A 26 5.34 -3.16 -3.58
N LEU A 27 6.04 -4.31 -3.65
CA LEU A 27 7.44 -4.39 -3.24
C LEU A 27 8.35 -3.56 -4.15
N GLU A 28 8.12 -3.59 -5.46
CA GLU A 28 8.83 -2.72 -6.41
C GLU A 28 8.57 -1.25 -6.09
N ALA A 29 7.30 -0.86 -5.91
CA ALA A 29 6.93 0.51 -5.59
C ALA A 29 7.52 0.99 -4.24
N LEU A 30 7.61 0.10 -3.23
CA LEU A 30 8.25 0.40 -1.95
C LEU A 30 9.76 0.59 -2.09
N GLY A 31 10.41 -0.13 -3.02
CA GLY A 31 11.84 0.03 -3.32
C GLY A 31 12.18 1.42 -3.87
N ASP A 32 11.28 2.02 -4.65
CA ASP A 32 11.42 3.37 -5.20
C ASP A 32 10.85 4.48 -4.29
N LEU A 33 10.08 4.11 -3.24
CA LEU A 33 9.38 5.05 -2.37
C LEU A 33 10.36 5.92 -1.57
N GLN A 34 10.27 7.24 -1.75
CA GLN A 34 11.12 8.19 -1.03
C GLN A 34 10.64 8.41 0.42
N PRO A 35 11.52 8.83 1.36
CA PRO A 35 11.17 9.05 2.77
C PRO A 35 10.07 10.09 3.04
N HIS A 36 9.82 10.97 2.07
CA HIS A 36 8.78 12.01 2.13
C HIS A 36 7.49 11.62 1.40
N GLN A 37 7.44 10.42 0.84
CA GLN A 37 6.34 9.89 0.07
C GLN A 37 5.59 8.80 0.82
N CYS A 38 4.33 8.64 0.41
CA CYS A 38 3.44 7.61 0.93
C CYS A 38 2.91 6.79 -0.25
N LEU A 39 2.86 5.47 -0.13
CA LEU A 39 2.27 4.59 -1.13
C LEU A 39 0.86 4.22 -0.70
N ARG A 40 -0.13 4.51 -1.53
CA ARG A 40 -1.51 4.06 -1.35
C ARG A 40 -1.81 2.91 -2.28
N MET A 41 -1.95 1.71 -1.74
CA MET A 41 -2.25 0.49 -2.49
C MET A 41 -3.74 0.16 -2.39
N LEU A 42 -4.38 -0.11 -3.53
CA LEU A 42 -5.73 -0.67 -3.60
C LEU A 42 -5.66 -2.12 -4.01
N VAL A 43 -6.32 -3.00 -3.25
CA VAL A 43 -6.31 -4.45 -3.48
C VAL A 43 -7.65 -5.07 -3.05
N ASP A 44 -8.13 -6.06 -3.80
CA ASP A 44 -9.42 -6.73 -3.52
C ASP A 44 -9.34 -7.77 -2.39
N ARG A 45 -8.15 -8.03 -1.87
CA ARG A 45 -7.90 -9.06 -0.86
C ARG A 45 -6.87 -8.57 0.16
N GLU A 46 -7.02 -9.00 1.41
CA GLU A 46 -6.09 -8.64 2.46
C GLU A 46 -4.67 -9.19 2.18
N PRO A 47 -3.65 -8.31 2.04
CA PRO A 47 -2.28 -8.73 1.74
C PRO A 47 -1.54 -9.13 3.02
N ARG A 48 -2.00 -10.17 3.72
CA ARG A 48 -1.37 -10.69 4.95
C ARG A 48 0.16 -10.86 4.91
N PRO A 49 0.79 -11.41 3.84
CA PRO A 49 2.25 -11.53 3.80
C PRO A 49 2.98 -10.19 3.74
N LEU A 50 2.34 -9.13 3.22
CA LEU A 50 2.95 -7.82 3.08
C LEU A 50 3.24 -7.20 4.46
N TYR A 51 2.35 -7.34 5.43
CA TYR A 51 2.49 -6.73 6.76
C TYR A 51 3.79 -7.11 7.46
N ALA A 52 4.22 -8.37 7.33
CA ALA A 52 5.48 -8.83 7.91
C ALA A 52 6.70 -8.18 7.22
N ILE A 53 6.63 -8.01 5.90
CA ILE A 53 7.71 -7.38 5.13
C ILE A 53 7.80 -5.89 5.49
N LEU A 54 6.67 -5.20 5.63
CA LEU A 54 6.64 -3.79 6.00
C LEU A 54 7.28 -3.53 7.37
N ASP A 55 6.96 -4.36 8.36
CA ASP A 55 7.53 -4.25 9.71
C ASP A 55 9.05 -4.47 9.71
N ASP A 56 9.53 -5.45 8.92
CA ASP A 56 10.97 -5.76 8.78
C ASP A 56 11.74 -4.66 8.03
N ASN A 57 11.09 -3.96 7.09
CA ASN A 57 11.72 -2.98 6.20
C ASN A 57 11.57 -1.52 6.68
N ASN A 58 11.30 -1.27 7.95
CA ASN A 58 11.07 0.08 8.51
C ASN A 58 9.97 0.87 7.79
N PHE A 59 8.90 0.20 7.38
CA PHE A 59 7.70 0.86 6.90
C PHE A 59 6.61 0.83 7.99
N GLN A 60 5.84 1.91 8.06
CA GLN A 60 4.56 1.93 8.74
C GLN A 60 3.44 1.81 7.71
N TYR A 61 2.31 1.28 8.14
CA TYR A 61 1.14 1.16 7.29
C TYR A 61 -0.15 1.36 8.08
N GLU A 62 -1.17 1.82 7.36
CA GLU A 62 -2.55 1.87 7.79
C GLU A 62 -3.39 1.10 6.78
N THR A 63 -4.31 0.26 7.26
CA THR A 63 -5.20 -0.52 6.41
C THR A 63 -6.63 -0.12 6.69
N THR A 64 -7.31 0.31 5.63
CA THR A 64 -8.72 0.67 5.65
C THR A 64 -9.50 -0.31 4.78
N THR A 65 -10.53 -0.91 5.35
CA THR A 65 -11.51 -1.72 4.61
C THR A 65 -12.70 -0.89 4.19
N SER A 66 -13.01 -0.94 2.90
CA SER A 66 -14.22 -0.35 2.34
C SER A 66 -15.38 -1.35 2.30
N PRO A 67 -16.64 -0.89 2.30
CA PRO A 67 -17.83 -1.75 2.27
C PRO A 67 -17.93 -2.66 1.03
N ASP A 68 -17.20 -2.35 -0.05
CA ASP A 68 -17.10 -3.18 -1.26
C ASP A 68 -16.07 -4.32 -1.16
N TYR A 69 -15.65 -4.73 0.03
CA TYR A 69 -14.56 -5.71 0.25
C TYR A 69 -13.20 -5.30 -0.35
N ARG A 70 -13.01 -4.00 -0.58
CA ARG A 70 -11.74 -3.44 -1.04
C ARG A 70 -10.89 -3.04 0.14
N TYR A 71 -9.62 -3.41 0.08
CA TYR A 71 -8.59 -3.03 1.04
C TYR A 71 -7.78 -1.89 0.44
N GLU A 72 -7.67 -0.82 1.22
CA GLU A 72 -6.78 0.30 0.95
C GLU A 72 -5.67 0.26 1.99
N LEU A 73 -4.43 0.23 1.54
CA LEU A 73 -3.25 0.30 2.39
C LEU A 73 -2.54 1.61 2.12
N LEU A 74 -2.33 2.41 3.15
CA LEU A 74 -1.41 3.54 3.13
C LEU A 74 -0.11 3.09 3.77
N ILE A 75 1.01 3.25 3.10
CA ILE A 75 2.33 2.80 3.53
C ILE A 75 3.30 3.97 3.46
N TRP A 76 4.12 4.18 4.49
CA TRP A 76 5.11 5.25 4.55
C TRP A 76 6.34 4.82 5.35
N HIS A 77 7.47 5.51 5.15
CA HIS A 77 8.69 5.25 5.90
C HIS A 77 8.50 5.54 7.40
N LYS A 78 8.90 4.59 8.25
CA LYS A 78 8.95 4.74 9.70
C LYS A 78 10.06 5.74 10.04
N ARG A 79 9.70 6.83 10.73
CA ARG A 79 10.67 7.80 11.27
C ARG A 79 11.38 7.27 12.50
#